data_AF-A0AAD1MC85-F1
#
_entry.id   AF-A0AAD1MC85-F1
#
_cell.length_a   1.000
_cell.length_b   1.000
_cell.length_c   1.000
_cell.angle_alpha   90.00
_cell.angle_beta   90.00
_cell.angle_gamma   90.00
#
_symmetry.space_group_name_H-M   'P 1'
#
loop_
_entity.id
_entity.type
_entity.pdbx_description
1 polymer ?
#
loop_
_entity_poly.entity_id
_entity_poly.type
_entity_poly.pdbx_seq_one_letter_code
_entity_poly.pdbx_strand_id
1 'polypeptide(L)'
;MAEADSARRRPNRRGSATRESLLEAALTALASGQPGAVSANRIAKDAGATWGTVQYQFGDTDGFWAAVLRYTAERRANIFSPPDTSASLRDRVAGIIDTLYDGLTNRDSRAIENLRAALPREHADLEQQYPQTAAELFSWGQGWQETCQKAFADLHVDPQRIREMAWLIPGAMRGIASEKQLGSYGDLDAARRGLTNAIVAYLGSA
;
A
#
# COMPACT_ATOMS: atom_id res chain seq x y z
N MET A 1 -8.70 -38.20 -31.72
CA MET A 1 -9.18 -37.48 -30.52
C MET A 1 -8.01 -36.71 -29.96
N ALA A 2 -8.05 -35.39 -30.06
CA ALA A 2 -7.07 -34.46 -29.49
C ALA A 2 -7.78 -33.53 -28.51
N GLU A 3 -6.96 -32.80 -27.74
CA GLU A 3 -7.27 -31.71 -26.79
C GLU A 3 -7.51 -32.12 -25.33
N ALA A 4 -6.91 -31.46 -24.34
CA ALA A 4 -5.91 -30.39 -24.34
C ALA A 4 -5.17 -30.39 -22.99
N ASP A 5 -3.85 -30.37 -23.06
CA ASP A 5 -2.96 -30.14 -21.92
C ASP A 5 -2.86 -28.63 -21.68
N SER A 6 -3.58 -28.12 -20.68
CA SER A 6 -3.51 -26.74 -20.23
C SER A 6 -2.22 -26.53 -19.41
N ALA A 7 -1.09 -26.64 -20.10
CA ALA A 7 0.22 -26.34 -19.54
C ALA A 7 0.31 -24.84 -19.18
N ARG A 8 0.31 -24.59 -17.88
CA ARG A 8 0.66 -23.35 -17.18
C ARG A 8 1.92 -22.74 -17.82
N ARG A 9 1.75 -21.83 -18.79
CA ARG A 9 2.85 -21.16 -19.49
C ARG A 9 3.69 -20.39 -18.48
N ARG A 10 4.92 -20.86 -18.23
CA ARG A 10 5.97 -20.08 -17.54
C ARG A 10 6.04 -18.69 -18.19
N PRO A 11 6.06 -17.60 -17.42
CA PRO A 11 6.23 -16.27 -17.99
C PRO A 11 7.50 -16.23 -18.83
N ASN A 12 7.40 -15.84 -20.09
CA ASN A 12 8.57 -15.62 -20.94
C ASN A 12 9.48 -14.60 -20.23
N ARG A 13 10.76 -14.90 -20.02
CA ARG A 13 11.72 -14.07 -19.27
C ARG A 13 11.80 -12.63 -19.80
N ARG A 14 11.54 -12.44 -21.10
CA ARG A 14 11.45 -11.11 -21.72
C ARG A 14 10.15 -10.38 -21.35
N GLY A 15 9.04 -11.10 -21.27
CA GLY A 15 7.74 -10.57 -20.86
C GLY A 15 7.73 -10.12 -19.39
N SER A 16 8.40 -10.87 -18.50
CA SER A 16 8.55 -10.47 -17.10
C SER A 16 9.41 -9.21 -16.93
N ALA A 17 10.52 -9.10 -17.67
CA ALA A 17 11.37 -7.90 -17.65
C ALA A 17 10.65 -6.64 -18.16
N THR A 18 9.86 -6.78 -19.24
CA THR A 18 9.03 -5.65 -19.74
C THR A 18 7.95 -5.27 -18.73
N ARG A 19 7.28 -6.25 -18.11
CA ARG A 19 6.28 -5.99 -17.08
C ARG A 19 6.87 -5.21 -15.91
N GLU A 20 8.01 -5.66 -15.39
CA GLU A 20 8.68 -5.02 -14.27
C GLU A 20 9.15 -3.59 -14.61
N SER A 21 9.73 -3.40 -15.80
CA SER A 21 10.13 -2.06 -16.29
C SER A 21 8.96 -1.08 -16.32
N LEU A 22 7.78 -1.52 -16.79
CA LEU A 22 6.57 -0.71 -16.83
C LEU A 22 6.07 -0.34 -15.42
N LEU A 23 6.15 -1.27 -14.46
CA LEU A 23 5.77 -1.01 -13.07
C LEU A 23 6.73 -0.01 -12.41
N GLU A 24 8.04 -0.13 -12.64
CA GLU A 24 9.02 0.82 -12.13
C GLU A 24 8.89 2.23 -12.74
N ALA A 25 8.62 2.31 -14.04
CA ALA A 25 8.33 3.57 -14.70
C ALA A 25 7.07 4.22 -14.10
N ALA A 26 6.03 3.44 -13.81
CA ALA A 26 4.84 3.93 -13.14
C ALA A 26 5.16 4.49 -11.74
N LEU A 27 5.89 3.74 -10.90
CA LEU A 27 6.29 4.23 -9.58
C LEU A 27 7.11 5.52 -9.66
N THR A 28 8.01 5.62 -10.65
CA THR A 28 8.80 6.84 -10.88
C THR A 28 7.91 8.03 -11.22
N ALA A 29 7.03 7.85 -12.20
CA ALA A 29 6.14 8.90 -12.68
C ALA A 29 5.18 9.35 -11.58
N LEU A 30 4.51 8.41 -10.93
CA LEU A 30 3.55 8.69 -9.85
C LEU A 30 4.23 9.38 -8.67
N ALA A 31 5.42 8.92 -8.24
CA ALA A 31 6.14 9.56 -7.14
C ALA A 31 6.65 10.97 -7.47
N SER A 32 6.71 11.37 -8.75
CA SER A 32 7.08 12.74 -9.13
C SER A 32 6.02 13.77 -8.72
N GLY A 33 4.75 13.37 -8.65
CA GLY A 33 3.62 14.28 -8.37
C GLY A 33 3.37 15.32 -9.46
N GLN A 34 4.00 15.21 -10.63
CA GLN A 34 3.81 16.18 -11.72
C GLN A 34 2.39 16.08 -12.31
N PRO A 35 1.82 17.20 -12.81
CA PRO A 35 0.56 17.16 -13.53
C PRO A 35 0.60 16.13 -14.67
N GLY A 36 -0.40 15.25 -14.73
CA GLY A 36 -0.47 14.20 -15.76
C GLY A 36 0.42 12.98 -15.50
N ALA A 37 1.08 12.88 -14.34
CA ALA A 37 1.85 11.69 -13.95
C ALA A 37 1.00 10.41 -13.89
N VAL A 38 -0.30 10.53 -13.64
CA VAL A 38 -1.26 9.42 -13.65
C VAL A 38 -1.78 9.20 -15.07
N SER A 39 -0.89 8.79 -15.97
CA SER A 39 -1.22 8.50 -17.37
C SER A 39 -0.52 7.24 -17.85
N ALA A 40 -1.27 6.16 -17.99
CA ALA A 40 -0.74 4.87 -18.42
C ALA A 40 -0.08 4.95 -19.82
N ASN A 41 -0.65 5.75 -20.74
CA ASN A 41 -0.07 6.00 -22.05
C ASN A 41 1.27 6.75 -21.98
N ARG A 42 1.37 7.77 -21.12
CA ARG A 42 2.62 8.51 -20.92
C ARG A 42 3.69 7.61 -20.31
N ILE A 43 3.34 6.87 -19.27
CA ILE A 43 4.24 5.93 -18.59
C ILE A 43 4.76 4.87 -19.58
N ALA A 44 3.89 4.31 -20.42
CA ALA A 44 4.30 3.36 -21.44
C ALA A 44 5.37 3.95 -22.36
N LYS A 45 5.11 5.16 -22.87
CA LYS A 45 6.04 5.88 -23.76
C LYS A 45 7.39 6.14 -23.07
N ASP A 46 7.38 6.60 -21.83
CA ASP A 46 8.59 6.89 -21.05
C ASP A 46 9.38 5.60 -20.72
N ALA A 47 8.69 4.46 -20.60
CA ALA A 47 9.31 3.13 -20.43
C ALA A 47 9.78 2.49 -21.76
N GLY A 48 9.66 3.19 -22.90
CA GLY A 48 10.00 2.66 -24.22
C GLY A 48 9.04 1.58 -24.73
N ALA A 49 7.81 1.53 -24.21
CA ALA A 49 6.77 0.58 -24.56
C ALA A 49 5.59 1.27 -25.25
N THR A 50 4.73 0.48 -25.89
CA THR A 50 3.49 0.97 -26.52
C THR A 50 2.28 0.72 -25.62
N TRP A 51 1.18 1.44 -25.88
CA TRP A 51 -0.10 1.14 -25.22
C TRP A 51 -0.54 -0.32 -25.41
N GLY A 52 -0.34 -0.88 -26.61
CA GLY A 52 -0.62 -2.31 -26.87
C GLY A 52 0.22 -3.26 -26.00
N THR A 53 1.43 -2.84 -25.59
CA THR A 53 2.25 -3.60 -24.64
C THR A 53 1.63 -3.58 -23.23
N VAL A 54 1.10 -2.42 -22.79
CA VAL A 54 0.38 -2.31 -21.53
C VAL A 54 -0.88 -3.19 -21.55
N GLN A 55 -1.68 -3.11 -22.61
CA GLN A 55 -2.88 -3.95 -22.77
C GLN A 55 -2.52 -5.44 -22.78
N TYR A 56 -1.45 -5.84 -23.46
CA TYR A 56 -0.99 -7.22 -23.46
C TYR A 56 -0.58 -7.72 -22.07
N GLN A 57 0.09 -6.88 -21.28
CA GLN A 57 0.63 -7.25 -19.97
C GLN A 57 -0.41 -7.15 -18.84
N PHE A 58 -1.31 -6.18 -18.92
CA PHE A 58 -2.18 -5.79 -17.81
C PHE A 58 -3.67 -5.76 -18.18
N GLY A 59 -4.03 -6.03 -19.43
CA GLY A 59 -5.40 -5.97 -19.93
C GLY A 59 -5.80 -4.54 -20.32
N ASP A 60 -5.88 -3.65 -19.34
CA ASP A 60 -6.32 -2.27 -19.50
C ASP A 60 -5.69 -1.34 -18.44
N THR A 61 -6.22 -0.12 -18.32
CA THR A 61 -5.77 0.87 -17.34
C THR A 61 -6.03 0.41 -15.90
N ASP A 62 -7.18 -0.21 -15.63
CA ASP A 62 -7.53 -0.71 -14.30
C ASP A 62 -6.59 -1.85 -13.88
N GLY A 63 -6.38 -2.84 -14.74
CA GLY A 63 -5.43 -3.92 -14.50
C GLY A 63 -3.99 -3.43 -14.37
N PHE A 64 -3.62 -2.33 -15.03
CA PHE A 64 -2.32 -1.70 -14.84
C PHE A 64 -2.19 -1.06 -13.46
N TRP A 65 -3.18 -0.29 -13.01
CA TRP A 65 -3.19 0.31 -11.67
C TRP A 65 -3.24 -0.73 -10.56
N ALA A 66 -4.06 -1.77 -10.70
CA ALA A 66 -4.08 -2.90 -9.78
C ALA A 66 -2.71 -3.59 -9.70
N ALA A 67 -2.01 -3.76 -10.84
CA ALA A 67 -0.67 -4.34 -10.86
C ALA A 67 0.39 -3.42 -10.22
N VAL A 68 0.30 -2.09 -10.42
CA VAL A 68 1.17 -1.12 -9.75
C VAL A 68 1.00 -1.20 -8.24
N LEU A 69 -0.25 -1.20 -7.76
CA LEU A 69 -0.54 -1.40 -6.35
C LEU A 69 0.09 -2.70 -5.86
N ARG A 70 -0.22 -3.84 -6.46
CA ARG A 70 0.31 -5.15 -6.05
C ARG A 70 1.84 -5.19 -5.98
N TYR A 71 2.52 -4.59 -6.95
CA TYR A 71 3.97 -4.52 -6.99
C TYR A 71 4.55 -3.78 -5.76
N THR A 72 3.88 -2.72 -5.30
CA THR A 72 4.27 -2.05 -4.04
C THR A 72 3.98 -2.88 -2.80
N ALA A 73 2.89 -3.66 -2.79
CA ALA A 73 2.56 -4.54 -1.68
C ALA A 73 3.59 -5.66 -1.53
N GLU A 74 4.03 -6.28 -2.62
CA GLU A 74 5.08 -7.30 -2.63
C GLU A 74 6.40 -6.78 -2.06
N ARG A 75 6.74 -5.51 -2.33
CA ARG A 75 7.92 -4.84 -1.77
C ARG A 75 7.78 -4.49 -0.29
N ARG A 76 6.55 -4.24 0.16
CA ARG A 76 6.22 -3.93 1.57
C ARG A 76 6.02 -5.17 2.43
N ALA A 77 5.69 -6.32 1.84
CA ALA A 77 5.42 -7.56 2.56
C ALA A 77 6.60 -8.01 3.43
N ASN A 78 7.83 -7.60 3.10
CA ASN A 78 9.04 -7.86 3.88
C ASN A 78 9.28 -6.87 5.03
N ILE A 79 8.47 -5.82 5.17
CA ILE A 79 8.70 -4.73 6.13
C ILE A 79 8.05 -5.05 7.49
N PHE A 80 6.86 -5.67 7.50
CA PHE A 80 6.25 -6.13 8.75
C PHE A 80 6.84 -7.49 9.14
N SER A 81 7.85 -7.45 10.00
CA SER A 81 8.34 -8.66 10.65
C SER A 81 7.26 -9.23 11.59
N PRO A 82 7.27 -10.55 11.86
CA PRO A 82 6.42 -11.12 12.89
C PRO A 82 6.58 -10.34 14.20
N PRO A 83 5.49 -10.10 14.94
CA PRO A 83 5.56 -9.39 16.21
C PRO A 83 6.51 -10.13 17.16
N ASP A 84 7.41 -9.39 17.81
CA ASP A 84 8.20 -9.94 18.91
C ASP A 84 7.25 -10.18 20.09
N THR A 85 6.92 -11.45 20.34
CA THR A 85 5.98 -11.83 21.39
C THR A 85 6.51 -11.57 22.79
N SER A 86 7.81 -11.32 22.95
CA SER A 86 8.41 -10.92 24.22
C SER A 86 8.28 -9.42 24.51
N ALA A 87 7.95 -8.62 23.48
CA ALA A 87 7.87 -7.17 23.61
C ALA A 87 6.60 -6.71 24.32
N SER A 88 6.72 -5.60 25.07
CA SER A 88 5.59 -4.98 25.76
C SER A 88 4.56 -4.42 24.77
N LEU A 89 3.31 -4.18 25.24
CA LEU A 89 2.29 -3.51 24.43
C LEU A 89 2.81 -2.20 23.81
N ARG A 90 3.55 -1.41 24.60
CA ARG A 90 4.11 -0.14 24.16
C ARG A 90 5.13 -0.32 23.04
N ASP A 91 6.04 -1.27 23.19
CA ASP A 91 7.10 -1.50 22.20
C ASP A 91 6.53 -2.04 20.89
N ARG A 92 5.50 -2.89 20.95
CA ARG A 92 4.79 -3.36 19.75
C ARG A 92 4.06 -2.23 19.01
N VAL A 93 3.35 -1.38 19.76
CA VAL A 93 2.67 -0.21 19.17
C VAL A 93 3.71 0.75 18.58
N ALA A 94 4.80 1.05 19.29
CA ALA A 94 5.88 1.89 18.78
C ALA A 94 6.49 1.31 17.51
N GLY A 95 6.83 0.02 17.50
CA GLY A 95 7.39 -0.66 16.34
C GLY A 95 6.47 -0.60 15.12
N ILE A 96 5.16 -0.78 15.30
CA ILE A 96 4.18 -0.63 14.22
C ILE A 96 4.16 0.80 13.67
N ILE A 97 4.11 1.80 14.56
CA ILE A 97 4.06 3.22 14.18
C ILE A 97 5.34 3.64 13.43
N ASP A 98 6.51 3.24 13.91
CA ASP A 98 7.79 3.55 13.29
C ASP A 98 7.93 2.88 11.93
N THR A 99 7.57 1.60 11.84
CA THR A 99 7.55 0.85 10.58
C THR A 99 6.64 1.51 9.54
N LEU A 100 5.44 1.95 9.97
CA LEU A 100 4.52 2.67 9.10
C LEU A 100 5.07 4.04 8.67
N TYR A 101 5.71 4.77 9.58
CA TYR A 101 6.27 6.09 9.27
C TYR A 101 7.37 5.99 8.22
N ASP A 102 8.32 5.07 8.40
CA ASP A 102 9.41 4.85 7.46
C ASP A 102 8.87 4.38 6.11
N GLY A 103 7.90 3.46 6.13
CA GLY A 103 7.19 3.02 4.93
C GLY A 103 6.49 4.17 4.21
N LEU A 104 5.74 5.01 4.92
CA LEU A 104 4.94 6.09 4.31
C LEU A 104 5.77 7.27 3.81
N THR A 105 7.00 7.41 4.27
CA THR A 105 7.92 8.45 3.78
C THR A 105 8.73 8.01 2.55
N ASN A 106 8.59 6.75 2.11
CA ASN A 106 9.29 6.24 0.94
C ASN A 106 8.64 6.67 -0.41
N ARG A 107 9.40 6.47 -1.50
CA ARG A 107 8.98 6.78 -2.89
C ARG A 107 7.67 6.07 -3.28
N ASP A 108 7.58 4.79 -2.98
CA ASP A 108 6.46 3.94 -3.41
C ASP A 108 5.15 4.37 -2.72
N SER A 109 5.22 4.82 -1.47
CA SER A 109 4.09 5.41 -0.75
C SER A 109 3.60 6.69 -1.39
N ARG A 110 4.52 7.59 -1.78
CA ARG A 110 4.15 8.80 -2.53
C ARG A 110 3.48 8.46 -3.87
N ALA A 111 3.97 7.45 -4.57
CA ALA A 111 3.35 6.98 -5.81
C ALA A 111 1.91 6.51 -5.59
N ILE A 112 1.66 5.72 -4.54
CA ILE A 112 0.32 5.24 -4.21
C ILE A 112 -0.62 6.38 -3.81
N GLU A 113 -0.17 7.32 -2.97
CA GLU A 113 -1.02 8.45 -2.56
C GLU A 113 -1.42 9.32 -3.76
N ASN A 114 -0.47 9.58 -4.69
CA ASN A 114 -0.77 10.31 -5.91
C ASN A 114 -1.72 9.54 -6.85
N LEU A 115 -1.57 8.21 -6.96
CA LEU A 115 -2.52 7.38 -7.70
C LEU A 115 -3.91 7.46 -7.06
N ARG A 116 -4.01 7.28 -5.74
CA ARG A 116 -5.29 7.35 -5.01
C ARG A 116 -5.96 8.72 -5.13
N ALA A 117 -5.20 9.80 -5.14
CA ALA A 117 -5.72 11.15 -5.32
C ALA A 117 -6.33 11.40 -6.71
N ALA A 118 -5.92 10.63 -7.72
CA ALA A 118 -6.42 10.73 -9.10
C ALA A 118 -7.56 9.76 -9.40
N LEU A 119 -7.78 8.75 -8.56
CA LEU A 119 -8.89 7.80 -8.68
C LEU A 119 -10.20 8.40 -8.14
N PRO A 120 -11.37 7.84 -8.49
CA PRO A 120 -12.65 8.24 -7.91
C PRO A 120 -12.61 8.21 -6.37
N ARG A 121 -13.14 9.26 -5.74
CA ARG A 121 -13.16 9.41 -4.27
C ARG A 121 -14.22 8.54 -3.62
N GLU A 122 -15.37 8.42 -4.28
CA GLU A 122 -16.49 7.59 -3.82
C GLU A 122 -16.21 6.12 -4.12
N HIS A 123 -16.38 5.27 -3.10
CA HIS A 123 -16.09 3.85 -3.21
C HIS A 123 -16.92 3.16 -4.29
N ALA A 124 -18.20 3.52 -4.42
CA ALA A 124 -19.09 2.96 -5.44
C ALA A 124 -18.60 3.28 -6.86
N ASP A 125 -18.16 4.51 -7.10
CA ASP A 125 -17.62 4.93 -8.40
C ASP A 125 -16.28 4.24 -8.70
N LEU A 126 -15.44 4.09 -7.68
CA LEU A 126 -14.16 3.38 -7.79
C LEU A 126 -14.38 1.90 -8.16
N GLU A 127 -15.30 1.22 -7.48
CA GLU A 127 -15.62 -0.18 -7.74
C GLU A 127 -16.24 -0.38 -9.12
N GLN A 128 -17.06 0.57 -9.58
CA GLN A 128 -17.67 0.52 -10.91
C GLN A 128 -16.64 0.75 -12.02
N GLN A 129 -15.75 1.73 -11.87
CA GLN A 129 -14.83 2.16 -12.93
C GLN A 129 -13.49 1.42 -12.92
N TYR A 130 -13.03 0.99 -11.74
CA TYR A 130 -11.72 0.36 -11.51
C TYR A 130 -11.85 -0.86 -10.57
N PRO A 131 -12.62 -1.89 -10.95
CA PRO A 131 -12.92 -3.03 -10.08
C PRO A 131 -11.67 -3.79 -9.60
N GLN A 132 -10.63 -3.95 -10.43
CA GLN A 132 -9.41 -4.63 -10.02
C GLN A 132 -8.59 -3.79 -9.04
N THR A 133 -8.50 -2.48 -9.29
CA THR A 133 -7.83 -1.53 -8.40
C THR A 133 -8.54 -1.45 -7.05
N ALA A 134 -9.87 -1.40 -7.05
CA ALA A 134 -10.69 -1.40 -5.85
C ALA A 134 -10.48 -2.69 -5.02
N ALA A 135 -10.51 -3.85 -5.68
CA ALA A 135 -10.27 -5.14 -5.03
C ALA A 135 -8.87 -5.23 -4.39
N GLU A 136 -7.84 -4.73 -5.07
CA GLU A 136 -6.48 -4.68 -4.52
C GLU A 136 -6.41 -3.80 -3.27
N LEU A 137 -6.95 -2.57 -3.31
CA LEU A 137 -7.02 -1.67 -2.15
C LEU A 137 -7.80 -2.27 -0.98
N PHE A 138 -8.93 -2.94 -1.26
CA PHE A 138 -9.74 -3.61 -0.25
C PHE A 138 -8.95 -4.75 0.43
N SER A 139 -8.24 -5.55 -0.37
CA SER A 139 -7.43 -6.67 0.16
C SER A 139 -6.34 -6.20 1.13
N TRP A 140 -5.77 -5.01 0.92
CA TRP A 140 -4.78 -4.44 1.83
C TRP A 140 -5.37 -4.06 3.18
N GLY A 141 -6.59 -3.52 3.19
CA GLY A 141 -7.32 -3.23 4.42
C GLY A 141 -7.55 -4.50 5.25
N GLN A 142 -7.95 -5.58 4.59
CA GLN A 142 -8.13 -6.89 5.24
C GLN A 142 -6.80 -7.43 5.80
N GLY A 143 -5.73 -7.44 4.98
CA GLY A 143 -4.42 -7.90 5.42
C GLY A 143 -3.84 -7.10 6.58
N TRP A 144 -4.10 -5.79 6.61
CA TRP A 144 -3.72 -4.92 7.72
C TRP A 144 -4.48 -5.24 9.02
N GLN A 145 -5.80 -5.44 8.93
CA GLN A 145 -6.63 -5.83 10.07
C GLN A 145 -6.18 -7.17 10.66
N GLU A 146 -5.94 -8.16 9.81
CA GLU A 146 -5.41 -9.46 10.25
C GLU A 146 -4.04 -9.35 10.93
N THR A 147 -3.15 -8.53 10.35
CA THR A 147 -1.82 -8.28 10.93
C THR A 147 -1.92 -7.64 12.31
N CYS A 148 -2.80 -6.65 12.49
CA CYS A 148 -3.02 -6.02 13.79
C CYS A 148 -3.57 -7.02 14.82
N GLN A 149 -4.55 -7.84 14.44
CA GLN A 149 -5.09 -8.87 15.34
C GLN A 149 -4.01 -9.86 15.78
N LYS A 150 -3.20 -10.35 14.83
CA LYS A 150 -2.08 -11.26 15.12
C LYS A 150 -1.00 -10.60 15.98
N ALA A 151 -0.74 -9.30 15.80
CA ALA A 151 0.28 -8.55 16.54
C ALA A 151 0.02 -8.44 18.05
N PHE A 152 -1.24 -8.56 18.46
CA PHE A 152 -1.66 -8.39 19.85
C PHE A 152 -2.40 -9.62 20.43
N ALA A 153 -2.47 -10.74 19.70
CA ALA A 153 -3.28 -11.90 20.06
C ALA A 153 -2.88 -12.58 21.38
N ASP A 154 -1.62 -12.46 21.78
CA ASP A 154 -1.04 -12.98 23.02
C ASP A 154 -1.10 -11.99 24.18
N LEU A 155 -1.61 -10.77 23.95
CA LEU A 155 -1.88 -9.79 25.00
C LEU A 155 -3.35 -9.85 25.40
N HIS A 156 -3.64 -9.56 26.68
CA HIS A 156 -5.01 -9.46 27.21
C HIS A 156 -5.66 -8.13 26.81
N VAL A 157 -5.77 -7.87 25.51
CA VAL A 157 -6.36 -6.65 24.93
C VAL A 157 -7.68 -7.01 24.26
N ASP A 158 -8.68 -6.14 24.41
CA ASP A 158 -9.98 -6.30 23.75
C ASP A 158 -9.83 -6.32 22.21
N PRO A 159 -10.22 -7.41 21.53
CA PRO A 159 -10.18 -7.50 20.07
C PRO A 159 -10.95 -6.39 19.35
N GLN A 160 -12.00 -5.85 19.94
CA GLN A 160 -12.74 -4.72 19.37
C GLN A 160 -11.89 -3.45 19.32
N ARG A 161 -11.18 -3.13 20.41
CA ARG A 161 -10.30 -1.96 20.46
C ARG A 161 -9.13 -2.09 19.49
N ILE A 162 -8.62 -3.31 19.28
CA ILE A 162 -7.63 -3.59 18.23
C ILE A 162 -8.20 -3.27 16.84
N ARG A 163 -9.44 -3.70 16.53
CA ARG A 163 -10.09 -3.39 15.23
C ARG A 163 -10.24 -1.89 15.01
N GLU A 164 -10.68 -1.16 16.02
CA GLU A 164 -10.85 0.30 15.96
C GLU A 164 -9.53 1.02 15.70
N MET A 165 -8.46 0.63 16.41
CA MET A 165 -7.12 1.18 16.19
C MET A 165 -6.56 0.80 14.82
N ALA A 166 -6.83 -0.40 14.33
CA ALA A 166 -6.44 -0.81 12.99
C ALA A 166 -7.11 0.05 11.90
N TRP A 167 -8.33 0.55 12.12
CA TRP A 167 -8.94 1.53 11.20
C TRP A 167 -8.32 2.93 11.33
N LEU A 168 -7.97 3.35 12.54
CA LEU A 168 -7.45 4.69 12.83
C LEU A 168 -5.99 4.89 12.36
N ILE A 169 -5.12 3.92 12.67
CA ILE A 169 -3.67 4.04 12.53
C ILE A 169 -3.25 4.46 11.11
N PRO A 170 -3.73 3.83 10.01
CA PRO A 170 -3.31 4.22 8.67
C PRO A 170 -3.66 5.66 8.32
N GLY A 171 -4.81 6.16 8.77
CA GLY A 171 -5.24 7.55 8.57
C GLY A 171 -4.35 8.54 9.33
N ALA A 172 -4.13 8.28 10.62
CA ALA A 172 -3.28 9.11 11.47
C ALA A 172 -1.83 9.16 10.94
N MET A 173 -1.28 8.02 10.55
CA MET A 173 0.08 7.93 10.02
C MET A 173 0.23 8.61 8.66
N ARG A 174 -0.76 8.51 7.76
CA ARG A 174 -0.77 9.28 6.51
C ARG A 174 -0.80 10.78 6.77
N GLY A 175 -1.56 11.24 7.77
CA GLY A 175 -1.57 12.65 8.19
C GLY A 175 -0.19 13.13 8.65
N ILE A 176 0.44 12.39 9.57
CA ILE A 176 1.80 12.71 10.07
C ILE A 176 2.83 12.69 8.93
N ALA A 177 2.76 11.71 8.03
CA ALA A 177 3.66 11.64 6.88
C ALA A 177 3.42 12.79 5.89
N SER A 178 2.19 13.24 5.71
CA SER A 178 1.84 14.40 4.88
C SER A 178 2.41 15.70 5.45
N GLU A 179 2.34 15.91 6.77
CA GLU A 179 2.94 17.09 7.42
C GLU A 179 4.45 17.21 7.13
N LYS A 180 5.17 16.08 7.11
CA LYS A 180 6.58 16.03 6.69
C LYS A 180 6.77 16.56 5.27
N GLN A 181 5.89 16.16 4.35
CA GLN A 181 5.98 16.52 2.94
C GLN A 181 5.63 17.99 2.69
N LEU A 182 4.76 18.56 3.53
CA LEU A 182 4.36 19.97 3.46
C LEU A 182 5.35 20.92 4.14
N GLY A 183 6.47 20.40 4.67
CA GLY A 183 7.48 21.21 5.35
C GLY A 183 7.00 21.76 6.70
N SER A 184 6.19 20.98 7.41
CA SER A 184 5.62 21.37 8.71
C SER A 184 6.70 21.79 9.71
N TYR A 185 6.39 22.83 10.51
CA TYR A 185 7.22 23.31 11.61
C TYR A 185 6.99 22.52 12.91
N GLY A 186 6.09 21.54 12.91
CA GLY A 186 5.79 20.69 14.07
C GLY A 186 6.86 19.63 14.33
N ASP A 187 7.06 19.26 15.59
CA ASP A 187 7.88 18.10 15.96
C ASP A 187 7.13 16.79 15.64
N LEU A 188 7.43 16.22 14.47
CA LEU A 188 6.81 14.97 14.01
C LEU A 188 7.22 13.77 14.85
N ASP A 189 8.37 13.80 15.52
CA ASP A 189 8.76 12.75 16.44
C ASP A 189 7.93 12.82 17.73
N ALA A 190 7.63 14.03 18.21
CA ALA A 190 6.67 14.21 19.30
C ALA A 190 5.26 13.75 18.90
N ALA A 191 4.81 14.04 17.67
CA ALA A 191 3.52 13.57 17.17
C ALA A 191 3.42 12.04 17.16
N ARG A 192 4.46 11.34 16.68
CA ARG A 192 4.53 9.87 16.70
C ARG A 192 4.53 9.32 18.12
N ARG A 193 5.37 9.86 19.02
CA ARG A 193 5.39 9.47 20.44
C ARG A 193 4.02 9.67 21.10
N GLY A 194 3.36 10.80 20.81
CA GLY A 194 2.02 11.10 21.30
C GLY A 194 0.98 10.08 20.83
N LEU A 195 0.99 9.74 19.53
CA LEU A 195 0.11 8.73 18.96
C LEU A 195 0.34 7.34 19.59
N THR A 196 1.60 6.92 19.74
CA THR A 196 1.94 5.67 20.44
C THR A 196 1.37 5.66 21.86
N ASN A 197 1.61 6.72 22.63
CA ASN A 197 1.12 6.80 24.01
C ASN A 197 -0.42 6.76 24.09
N ALA A 198 -1.11 7.43 23.17
CA ALA A 198 -2.58 7.43 23.11
C ALA A 198 -3.15 6.05 22.79
N ILE A 199 -2.56 5.33 21.81
CA ILE A 199 -2.97 3.96 21.47
C ILE A 199 -2.72 3.01 22.64
N VAL A 200 -1.55 3.11 23.29
CA VAL A 200 -1.22 2.27 24.46
C VAL A 200 -2.21 2.51 25.61
N ALA A 201 -2.56 3.77 25.87
CA ALA A 201 -3.56 4.09 26.89
C ALA A 201 -4.94 3.50 26.54
N TYR A 202 -5.36 3.60 25.27
CA TYR A 202 -6.65 3.07 24.82
C TYR A 202 -6.74 1.54 24.87
N LEU A 203 -5.67 0.85 24.44
CA LEU A 203 -5.59 -0.61 24.46
C LEU A 203 -5.38 -1.15 25.88
N GLY A 204 -4.74 -0.37 26.76
CA GLY A 204 -4.44 -0.75 28.14
C GLY A 204 -5.49 -0.37 29.18
N SER A 205 -6.46 0.49 28.86
CA SER A 205 -7.60 0.72 29.75
C SER A 205 -8.43 -0.56 29.89
N ALA A 206 -8.89 -0.88 31.09
CA ALA A 206 -9.81 -2.00 31.30
C ALA A 206 -11.18 -1.76 30.63
#